data_AF-A0A4W5KJ46-F1
#
_entry.id   AF-A0A4W5KJ46-F1
#
_cell.length_a   1.000
_cell.length_b   1.000
_cell.length_c   1.000
_cell.angle_alpha   90.00
_cell.angle_beta   90.00
_cell.angle_gamma   90.00
#
_symmetry.space_group_name_H-M   'P 1'
#
loop_
_entity.id
_entity.type
_entity.pdbx_description
1 polymer ?
#
loop_
_entity_poly.entity_id
_entity_poly.type
_entity_poly.pdbx_seq_one_letter_code
_entity_poly.pdbx_strand_id
1 'polypeptide(L)'
;SSQISAPAHSPSVNSPSYYLIPILYLFIYLAPLHPSISTCTFNFCTSTFLVSNMLYCNYLFNMKVLLLLSVLQDTKKKIQMMKDYQDRLMETLADVLEEHFPLPTQETNADRRKKVNLISLNKILELLMNKTLATPHHPYISIDETFWPPYTEMLLRYGIAQRHPEDCFKIRLETFY
;
A
#
# COMPACT_ATOMS: atom_id res chain seq x y z
N SER A 1 -12.27 -10.56 -45.27
CA SER A 1 -11.62 -11.26 -44.15
C SER A 1 -10.70 -10.27 -43.47
N SER A 2 -10.85 -9.91 -42.20
CA SER A 2 -11.13 -10.79 -41.07
C SER A 2 -11.91 -10.02 -39.99
N GLN A 3 -12.98 -10.64 -39.50
CA GLN A 3 -13.84 -10.13 -38.44
C GLN A 3 -13.11 -10.18 -37.10
N ILE A 4 -13.16 -9.07 -36.34
CA ILE A 4 -12.75 -9.01 -34.95
C ILE A 4 -13.99 -9.33 -34.12
N SER A 5 -14.02 -10.54 -33.56
CA SER A 5 -15.06 -11.03 -32.67
C SER A 5 -14.85 -10.46 -31.27
N ALA A 6 -15.81 -9.66 -30.79
CA ALA A 6 -15.87 -9.20 -29.41
C ALA A 6 -16.23 -10.36 -28.46
N PRO A 7 -15.77 -10.36 -27.19
CA PRO A 7 -16.14 -11.39 -26.23
C PRO A 7 -17.58 -11.18 -25.78
N ALA A 8 -18.38 -12.24 -25.87
CA ALA A 8 -19.74 -12.29 -25.37
C ALA A 8 -19.73 -12.09 -23.85
N HIS A 9 -20.16 -10.91 -23.38
CA HIS A 9 -20.53 -10.69 -22.00
C HIS A 9 -21.77 -11.55 -21.69
N SER A 10 -21.55 -12.67 -21.01
CA SER A 10 -22.59 -13.40 -20.30
C SER A 10 -23.22 -12.48 -19.25
N PRO A 11 -24.56 -12.28 -19.22
CA PRO A 11 -25.19 -11.58 -18.11
C PRO A 11 -25.04 -12.44 -16.85
N SER A 12 -24.34 -11.91 -15.85
CA SER A 12 -24.25 -12.48 -14.51
C SER A 12 -25.67 -12.56 -13.91
N VAL A 13 -26.21 -13.78 -13.83
CA VAL A 13 -27.57 -14.11 -13.34
C VAL A 13 -27.71 -13.97 -11.81
N ASN A 14 -26.72 -13.43 -11.11
CA ASN A 14 -26.70 -13.34 -9.65
C ASN A 14 -26.93 -11.92 -9.11
N SER A 15 -27.85 -11.17 -9.70
CA SER A 15 -28.38 -9.94 -9.08
C SER A 15 -29.73 -10.24 -8.40
N PRO A 16 -29.87 -9.98 -7.08
CA PRO A 16 -31.05 -10.36 -6.30
C PRO A 16 -32.35 -9.68 -6.74
N SER A 17 -32.27 -8.68 -7.61
CA SER A 17 -33.41 -8.05 -8.27
C SER A 17 -34.24 -9.04 -9.10
N TYR A 18 -33.64 -10.10 -9.65
CA TYR A 18 -34.34 -11.05 -10.53
C TYR A 18 -35.38 -11.92 -9.82
N TYR A 19 -35.27 -12.15 -8.50
CA TYR A 19 -36.23 -12.94 -7.72
C TYR A 19 -37.20 -12.09 -6.88
N LEU A 20 -36.84 -10.83 -6.59
CA LEU A 20 -37.70 -9.87 -5.89
C LEU A 20 -38.86 -9.37 -6.78
N ILE A 21 -38.58 -9.14 -8.06
CA ILE A 21 -39.57 -8.62 -9.01
C ILE A 21 -40.72 -9.61 -9.25
N PRO A 22 -40.50 -10.92 -9.48
CA PRO A 22 -41.59 -11.87 -9.70
C PRO A 22 -42.48 -12.09 -8.47
N ILE A 23 -41.91 -12.07 -7.25
CA ILE A 23 -42.67 -12.32 -6.00
C ILE A 23 -43.57 -11.12 -5.68
N LEU A 24 -43.06 -9.88 -5.83
CA LEU A 24 -43.87 -8.67 -5.71
C LEU A 24 -44.93 -8.60 -6.82
N TYR A 25 -44.58 -8.96 -8.06
CA TYR A 25 -45.51 -8.97 -9.19
C TYR A 25 -46.64 -10.00 -8.97
N LEU A 26 -46.33 -11.18 -8.42
CA LEU A 26 -47.30 -12.22 -8.09
C LEU A 26 -48.25 -11.78 -6.97
N PHE A 27 -47.76 -11.09 -5.93
CA PHE A 27 -48.60 -10.55 -4.85
C PHE A 27 -49.45 -9.34 -5.27
N ILE A 28 -48.92 -8.45 -6.12
CA ILE A 28 -49.66 -7.28 -6.63
C ILE A 28 -50.72 -7.69 -7.64
N TYR A 29 -50.45 -8.67 -8.53
CA TYR A 29 -51.39 -9.09 -9.57
C TYR A 29 -52.43 -10.14 -9.12
N LEU A 30 -52.17 -10.94 -8.07
CA LEU A 30 -53.18 -11.89 -7.54
C LEU A 30 -54.13 -11.29 -6.49
N ALA A 31 -53.80 -10.14 -5.91
CA ALA A 31 -54.62 -9.48 -4.90
C ALA A 31 -56.04 -9.04 -5.37
N PRO A 32 -56.31 -8.65 -6.63
CA PRO A 32 -57.64 -8.17 -7.01
C PRO A 32 -58.65 -9.26 -7.36
N LEU A 33 -58.26 -10.54 -7.41
CA LEU A 33 -59.09 -11.61 -8.02
C LEU A 33 -60.02 -12.35 -7.04
N HIS A 34 -60.01 -12.05 -5.74
CA HIS A 34 -60.94 -12.70 -4.80
C HIS A 34 -61.39 -11.75 -3.66
N PRO A 35 -62.68 -11.39 -3.57
CA PRO A 35 -63.19 -10.41 -2.59
C PRO A 35 -63.20 -10.89 -1.13
N SER A 36 -62.72 -12.10 -0.82
CA SER A 36 -62.70 -12.68 0.53
C SER A 36 -61.31 -12.76 1.18
N ILE A 37 -60.26 -12.26 0.53
CA ILE A 37 -58.94 -12.15 1.17
C ILE A 37 -58.98 -10.97 2.14
N SER A 38 -59.16 -11.27 3.42
CA SER A 38 -59.14 -10.30 4.52
C SER A 38 -57.86 -9.46 4.46
N THR A 39 -57.97 -8.14 4.65
CA THR A 39 -56.81 -7.22 4.78
C THR A 39 -55.81 -7.69 5.84
N CYS A 40 -56.25 -8.49 6.82
CA CYS A 40 -55.41 -9.11 7.83
C CYS A 40 -54.42 -10.15 7.27
N THR A 41 -54.81 -10.97 6.28
CA THR A 41 -53.91 -12.00 5.71
C THR A 41 -52.87 -11.39 4.77
N PHE A 42 -53.23 -10.33 4.03
CA PHE A 42 -52.29 -9.56 3.22
C PHE A 42 -51.24 -8.85 4.09
N ASN A 43 -51.67 -8.17 5.16
CA ASN A 43 -50.76 -7.48 6.08
C ASN A 43 -49.83 -8.44 6.85
N PHE A 44 -50.32 -9.64 7.20
CA PHE A 44 -49.48 -10.67 7.83
C PHE A 44 -48.41 -11.19 6.85
N CYS A 45 -48.76 -11.39 5.59
CA CYS A 45 -47.83 -11.89 4.58
C CYS A 45 -46.77 -10.85 4.18
N THR A 46 -47.13 -9.59 4.06
CA THR A 46 -46.16 -8.50 3.80
C THR A 46 -45.24 -8.28 5.00
N SER A 47 -45.76 -8.34 6.23
CA SER A 47 -44.96 -8.22 7.46
C SER A 47 -43.92 -9.36 7.59
N THR A 48 -44.33 -10.61 7.36
CA THR A 48 -43.42 -11.77 7.41
C THR A 48 -42.37 -11.72 6.29
N PHE A 49 -42.73 -11.24 5.10
CA PHE A 49 -41.79 -11.01 4.00
C PHE A 49 -40.77 -9.91 4.30
N LEU A 50 -41.20 -8.79 4.89
CA LEU A 50 -40.31 -7.71 5.32
C LEU A 50 -39.35 -8.17 6.41
N VAL A 51 -39.83 -8.92 7.41
CA VAL A 51 -38.99 -9.47 8.48
C VAL A 51 -37.95 -10.45 7.93
N SER A 52 -38.35 -11.33 7.00
CA SER A 52 -37.43 -12.28 6.36
C SER A 52 -36.34 -11.59 5.54
N ASN A 53 -36.69 -10.54 4.78
CA ASN A 53 -35.71 -9.73 4.06
C ASN A 53 -34.76 -8.98 5.01
N MET A 54 -35.28 -8.45 6.13
CA MET A 54 -34.46 -7.76 7.13
C MET A 54 -33.45 -8.71 7.78
N LEU A 55 -33.87 -9.93 8.15
CA LEU A 55 -32.99 -10.99 8.66
C LEU A 55 -31.92 -11.38 7.64
N TYR A 56 -32.29 -11.53 6.37
CA TYR A 56 -31.35 -11.88 5.30
C TYR A 56 -30.33 -10.76 5.03
N CYS A 57 -30.79 -9.50 4.97
CA CYS A 57 -29.90 -8.34 4.84
C CYS A 57 -28.94 -8.23 6.02
N ASN A 58 -29.40 -8.50 7.25
CA ASN A 58 -28.57 -8.48 8.44
C ASN A 58 -27.51 -9.60 8.42
N TYR A 59 -27.88 -10.81 7.99
CA TYR A 59 -26.94 -11.92 7.83
C TYR A 59 -25.89 -11.63 6.75
N LEU A 60 -26.32 -11.13 5.59
CA LEU A 60 -25.42 -10.77 4.49
C LEU A 60 -24.47 -9.63 4.89
N PHE A 61 -24.96 -8.65 5.64
CA PHE A 61 -24.15 -7.57 6.19
C PHE A 61 -23.09 -8.11 7.16
N ASN A 62 -23.49 -8.94 8.13
CA ASN A 62 -22.55 -9.56 9.08
C ASN A 62 -21.49 -10.42 8.39
N MET A 63 -21.85 -11.20 7.38
CA MET A 63 -20.89 -11.98 6.60
C MET A 63 -19.88 -11.11 5.85
N LYS A 64 -20.33 -10.00 5.25
CA LYS A 64 -19.42 -9.03 4.62
C LYS A 64 -18.50 -8.35 5.63
N VAL A 65 -19.00 -8.02 6.82
CA VAL A 65 -18.20 -7.44 7.90
C VAL A 65 -17.13 -8.44 8.38
N LEU A 66 -17.49 -9.70 8.58
CA LEU A 66 -16.55 -10.76 8.95
C LEU A 66 -15.45 -10.97 7.90
N LEU A 67 -15.82 -11.00 6.62
CA LEU A 67 -14.86 -11.10 5.52
C LEU A 67 -13.94 -9.87 5.44
N LEU A 68 -14.49 -8.67 5.61
CA LEU A 68 -13.69 -7.44 5.62
C LEU A 68 -12.70 -7.43 6.78
N LEU A 69 -13.13 -7.86 7.98
CA LEU A 69 -12.27 -7.96 9.15
C LEU A 69 -11.09 -8.93 8.93
N SER A 70 -11.31 -10.10 8.34
CA SER A 70 -10.23 -11.05 8.06
C SER A 70 -9.23 -10.49 7.05
N VAL A 71 -9.72 -9.90 5.94
CA VAL A 71 -8.86 -9.27 4.93
C VAL A 71 -8.04 -8.12 5.51
N LEU A 72 -8.62 -7.29 6.37
CA LEU A 72 -7.92 -6.20 7.04
C LEU A 72 -6.84 -6.74 8.00
N GLN A 73 -7.14 -7.79 8.76
CA GLN A 73 -6.18 -8.43 9.64
C GLN A 73 -5.00 -9.02 8.87
N ASP A 74 -5.26 -9.70 7.76
CA ASP A 74 -4.22 -10.29 6.92
C ASP A 74 -3.36 -9.20 6.27
N THR A 75 -3.98 -8.13 5.79
CA THR A 75 -3.26 -6.96 5.26
C THR A 75 -2.39 -6.33 6.32
N LYS A 76 -2.91 -6.13 7.54
CA LYS A 76 -2.15 -5.61 8.68
C LYS A 76 -0.95 -6.49 9.02
N LYS A 77 -1.12 -7.82 9.05
CA LYS A 77 -0.02 -8.77 9.30
C LYS A 77 1.05 -8.67 8.22
N LYS A 78 0.67 -8.63 6.95
CA LYS A 78 1.61 -8.51 5.83
C LYS A 78 2.41 -7.20 5.90
N ILE A 79 1.76 -6.07 6.18
CA ILE A 79 2.43 -4.78 6.36
C ILE A 79 3.44 -4.87 7.52
N GLN A 80 3.06 -5.48 8.64
CA GLN A 80 3.97 -5.64 9.78
C GLN A 80 5.18 -6.51 9.42
N MET A 81 4.98 -7.65 8.76
CA MET A 81 6.07 -8.53 8.32
C MET A 81 7.04 -7.83 7.37
N MET A 82 6.52 -7.02 6.43
CA MET A 82 7.37 -6.24 5.52
C MET A 82 8.18 -5.19 6.27
N LYS A 83 7.58 -4.53 7.26
CA LYS A 83 8.27 -3.57 8.12
C LYS A 83 9.38 -4.24 8.93
N ASP A 84 9.09 -5.35 9.60
CA ASP A 84 10.08 -6.07 10.41
C ASP A 84 11.25 -6.57 9.56
N TYR A 85 10.97 -7.03 8.33
CA TYR A 85 12.01 -7.42 7.38
C TYR A 85 12.90 -6.24 6.96
N GLN A 86 12.29 -5.10 6.65
CA GLN A 86 13.01 -3.87 6.31
C GLN A 86 13.89 -3.41 7.48
N ASP A 87 13.36 -3.39 8.70
CA ASP A 87 14.08 -2.95 9.89
C ASP A 87 15.32 -3.84 10.13
N ARG A 88 15.16 -5.17 10.04
CA ARG A 88 16.29 -6.12 10.17
C ARG A 88 17.34 -5.96 9.08
N LEU A 89 16.93 -5.70 7.84
CA LEU A 89 17.85 -5.46 6.74
C LEU A 89 18.67 -4.19 6.98
N MET A 90 18.02 -3.13 7.45
CA MET A 90 18.67 -1.86 7.78
C MET A 90 19.64 -1.99 8.95
N GLU A 91 19.28 -2.75 9.99
CA GLU A 91 20.15 -3.07 11.12
C GLU A 91 21.38 -3.86 10.66
N THR A 92 21.19 -4.93 9.89
CA THR A 92 22.31 -5.73 9.36
C THR A 92 23.24 -4.88 8.49
N LEU A 93 22.69 -3.99 7.67
CA LEU A 93 23.49 -3.06 6.87
C LEU A 93 24.30 -2.10 7.75
N ALA A 94 23.69 -1.56 8.81
CA ALA A 94 24.38 -0.68 9.74
C ALA A 94 25.56 -1.39 10.42
N ASP A 95 25.36 -2.62 10.89
CA ASP A 95 26.40 -3.43 11.54
C ASP A 95 27.58 -3.69 10.60
N VAL A 96 27.30 -4.12 9.37
CA VAL A 96 28.33 -4.36 8.34
C VAL A 96 29.11 -3.09 8.01
N LEU A 97 28.43 -1.93 7.95
CA LEU A 97 29.09 -0.66 7.66
C LEU A 97 29.95 -0.18 8.84
N GLU A 98 29.52 -0.41 10.07
CA GLU A 98 30.29 -0.04 11.26
C GLU A 98 31.55 -0.91 11.41
N GLU A 99 31.45 -2.22 11.13
CA GLU A 99 32.58 -3.15 11.20
C GLU A 99 33.62 -2.91 10.09
N HIS A 100 33.20 -2.63 8.85
CA HIS A 100 34.11 -2.56 7.70
C HIS A 100 34.48 -1.13 7.27
N PHE A 101 33.69 -0.13 7.65
CA PHE A 101 33.94 1.28 7.29
C PHE A 101 33.97 2.16 8.55
N PRO A 102 34.90 1.91 9.49
CA PRO A 102 35.03 2.72 10.68
C PRO A 102 35.27 4.17 10.28
N LEU A 103 34.72 5.09 11.08
CA LEU A 103 34.96 6.52 10.89
C LEU A 103 36.48 6.77 10.83
N PRO A 104 36.93 7.73 10.00
CA PRO A 104 38.34 8.04 9.87
C PRO A 104 38.81 8.65 11.19
N THR A 105 39.35 7.80 12.04
CA THR A 105 39.94 8.22 13.30
C THR A 105 41.33 8.71 12.96
N GLN A 106 41.45 9.98 12.59
CA GLN A 106 42.62 10.89 12.66
C GLN A 106 44.04 10.41 12.30
N GLU A 107 44.28 9.16 11.90
CA GLU A 107 45.63 8.56 11.87
C GLU A 107 46.26 8.53 10.48
N THR A 108 45.52 8.85 9.41
CA THR A 108 46.06 8.75 8.04
C THR A 108 46.39 10.07 7.36
N ASN A 109 46.12 11.24 7.97
CA ASN A 109 46.53 12.51 7.36
C ASN A 109 47.00 13.51 8.42
N ALA A 110 48.31 13.53 8.62
CA ALA A 110 49.04 14.65 9.20
C ALA A 110 48.93 15.88 8.27
N ASP A 111 47.78 16.55 8.23
CA ASP A 111 47.78 17.99 7.97
C ASP A 111 46.49 18.69 8.44
N ARG A 112 46.66 19.49 9.49
CA ARG A 112 45.90 20.67 9.92
C ARG A 112 44.62 21.03 9.13
N ARG A 113 43.54 20.27 9.23
CA ARG A 113 42.20 20.79 8.88
C ARG A 113 41.18 20.37 9.92
N LYS A 114 40.60 21.40 10.54
CA LYS A 114 39.43 21.50 11.42
C LYS A 114 38.79 20.16 11.83
N LYS A 115 38.60 19.97 13.14
CA LYS A 115 37.65 18.99 13.71
C LYS A 115 36.23 19.30 13.20
N VAL A 116 35.94 18.95 11.96
CA VAL A 116 34.58 18.95 11.43
C VAL A 116 33.98 17.62 11.88
N ASN A 117 32.78 17.67 12.46
CA ASN A 117 32.06 16.47 12.88
C ASN A 117 31.64 15.70 11.61
N LEU A 118 32.48 14.77 11.17
CA LEU A 118 32.23 13.95 10.00
C LEU A 118 31.09 12.97 10.28
N ILE A 119 30.18 12.83 9.32
CA ILE A 119 29.08 11.86 9.40
C ILE A 119 29.54 10.47 8.94
N SER A 120 29.02 9.42 9.57
CA SER A 120 29.30 8.05 9.18
C SER A 120 28.61 7.69 7.87
N LEU A 121 29.13 6.67 7.17
CA LEU A 121 28.56 6.20 5.92
C LEU A 121 27.11 5.72 6.08
N ASN A 122 26.80 5.04 7.19
CA ASN A 122 25.43 4.67 7.53
C ASN A 122 24.49 5.89 7.57
N LYS A 123 24.94 6.99 8.19
CA LYS A 123 24.13 8.21 8.26
C LYS A 123 23.92 8.88 6.90
N ILE A 124 24.94 8.83 6.03
CA ILE A 124 24.82 9.33 4.64
C ILE A 124 23.76 8.53 3.88
N LEU A 125 23.80 7.19 3.96
CA LEU A 125 22.83 6.31 3.31
C LEU A 125 21.41 6.53 3.84
N GLU A 126 21.26 6.64 5.17
CA GLU A 126 19.98 6.95 5.81
C GLU A 126 19.39 8.27 5.27
N LEU A 127 20.20 9.34 5.17
CA LEU A 127 19.76 10.61 4.61
C LEU A 127 19.32 10.50 3.14
N LEU A 128 20.10 9.78 2.32
CA LEU A 128 19.78 9.53 0.91
C LEU A 128 18.45 8.78 0.76
N MET A 129 18.26 7.68 1.50
CA MET A 129 17.03 6.89 1.47
C MET A 129 15.82 7.70 1.94
N ASN A 130 15.95 8.38 3.09
CA ASN A 130 14.89 9.22 3.63
C ASN A 130 14.51 10.34 2.65
N LYS A 131 15.48 10.95 1.97
CA LYS A 131 15.22 12.01 0.99
C LYS A 131 14.48 11.48 -0.24
N THR A 132 14.86 10.30 -0.72
CA THR A 132 14.20 9.63 -1.85
C THR A 132 12.75 9.29 -1.54
N LEU A 133 12.47 8.81 -0.33
CA LEU A 133 11.12 8.46 0.11
C LEU A 133 10.26 9.69 0.44
N ALA A 134 10.84 10.71 1.09
CA ALA A 134 10.11 11.91 1.52
C ALA A 134 9.78 12.84 0.34
N THR A 135 10.69 12.96 -0.63
CA THR A 135 10.55 13.90 -1.76
C THR A 135 10.91 13.20 -3.08
N PRO A 136 10.02 12.36 -3.64
CA PRO A 136 10.32 11.58 -4.84
C PRO A 136 10.57 12.45 -6.09
N HIS A 137 10.01 13.67 -6.14
CA HIS A 137 10.23 14.60 -7.24
C HIS A 137 11.56 15.36 -7.16
N HIS A 138 12.19 15.42 -5.98
CA HIS A 138 13.47 16.10 -5.78
C HIS A 138 14.35 15.37 -4.75
N PRO A 139 14.85 14.16 -5.08
CA PRO A 139 15.56 13.29 -4.14
C PRO A 139 17.04 13.67 -3.97
N TYR A 140 17.38 14.96 -4.12
CA TYR A 140 18.76 15.43 -4.04
C TYR A 140 19.09 15.91 -2.63
N ILE A 141 20.28 15.53 -2.16
CA ILE A 141 20.91 16.07 -0.96
C ILE A 141 22.13 16.89 -1.37
N SER A 142 22.44 17.93 -0.59
CA SER A 142 23.64 18.76 -0.81
C SER A 142 24.81 18.18 -0.01
N ILE A 143 25.97 18.09 -0.65
CA ILE A 143 27.23 17.65 -0.05
C ILE A 143 27.85 18.85 0.65
N ASP A 144 27.79 18.84 1.98
CA ASP A 144 28.39 19.85 2.85
C ASP A 144 29.77 19.41 3.37
N GLU A 145 30.45 20.27 4.13
CA GLU A 145 31.76 19.99 4.75
C GLU A 145 31.76 18.79 5.73
N THR A 146 30.58 18.33 6.15
CA THR A 146 30.39 17.17 7.03
C THR A 146 30.55 15.84 6.31
N PHE A 147 30.38 15.82 4.98
CA PHE A 147 30.52 14.62 4.16
C PHE A 147 31.98 14.30 3.96
N TRP A 148 32.35 13.05 4.22
CA TRP A 148 33.72 12.62 4.00
C TRP A 148 33.93 12.30 2.51
N PRO A 149 34.85 12.99 1.80
CA PRO A 149 35.01 12.82 0.36
C PRO A 149 35.23 11.37 -0.11
N PRO A 150 36.01 10.51 0.60
CA PRO A 150 36.16 9.11 0.21
C PRO A 150 34.84 8.32 0.20
N TYR A 151 33.92 8.60 1.13
CA TYR A 151 32.61 7.95 1.16
C TYR A 151 31.71 8.42 0.03
N THR A 152 31.70 9.72 -0.25
CA THR A 152 30.96 10.27 -1.39
C THR A 152 31.48 9.70 -2.72
N GLU A 153 32.80 9.69 -2.92
CA GLU A 153 33.46 9.09 -4.09
C GLU A 153 33.11 7.61 -4.25
N MET A 154 33.16 6.86 -3.15
CA MET A 154 32.84 5.43 -3.14
C MET A 154 31.40 5.16 -3.57
N LEU A 155 30.43 5.89 -3.01
CA LEU A 155 29.02 5.77 -3.37
C LEU A 155 28.78 6.05 -4.86
N LEU A 156 29.46 7.06 -5.41
CA LEU A 156 29.38 7.41 -6.82
C LEU A 156 30.05 6.35 -7.72
N ARG A 157 31.21 5.84 -7.31
CA ARG A 157 32.00 4.87 -8.10
C ARG A 157 31.32 3.52 -8.20
N TYR A 158 30.66 3.07 -7.13
CA TYR A 158 29.87 1.84 -7.12
C TYR A 158 28.46 2.00 -7.71
N GLY A 159 28.09 3.19 -8.16
CA GLY A 159 26.77 3.45 -8.74
C GLY A 159 25.63 3.35 -7.72
N ILE A 160 25.92 3.52 -6.43
CA ILE A 160 24.92 3.56 -5.36
C ILE A 160 24.27 4.94 -5.32
N ALA A 161 25.03 5.99 -5.65
CA ALA A 161 24.55 7.36 -5.76
C ALA A 161 24.91 7.96 -7.12
N GLN A 162 24.12 8.94 -7.56
CA GLN A 162 24.30 9.68 -8.80
C GLN A 162 24.41 11.18 -8.53
N ARG A 163 25.32 11.88 -9.23
CA ARG A 163 25.41 13.35 -9.17
C ARG A 163 24.28 14.02 -9.96
N HIS A 164 23.87 15.20 -9.51
CA HIS A 164 22.98 16.06 -10.28
C HIS A 164 23.68 16.51 -11.57
N PRO A 165 22.98 16.52 -12.72
CA PRO A 165 23.59 16.86 -14.02
C PRO A 165 24.12 18.31 -14.07
N GLU A 166 23.46 19.23 -13.37
CA GLU A 166 23.82 20.65 -13.36
C GLU A 166 24.60 21.09 -12.12
N ASP A 167 24.62 20.28 -11.05
CA ASP A 167 25.15 20.69 -9.75
C ASP A 167 26.03 19.58 -9.15
N CYS A 168 27.33 19.81 -9.15
CA CYS A 168 28.30 18.83 -8.69
C CYS A 168 28.26 18.59 -7.17
N PHE A 169 27.61 19.48 -6.40
CA PHE A 169 27.47 19.34 -4.95
C PHE A 169 26.17 18.66 -4.55
N LYS A 170 25.36 18.21 -5.51
CA LYS A 170 24.13 17.46 -5.22
C LYS A 170 24.25 16.02 -5.66
N ILE A 171 23.86 15.13 -4.76
CA ILE A 171 23.78 13.68 -5.04
C ILE A 171 22.39 13.16 -4.69
N ARG A 172 21.97 12.11 -5.39
CA ARG A 172 20.76 11.34 -5.10
C ARG A 172 21.11 9.86 -5.06
N LEU A 173 20.27 9.06 -4.41
CA LEU A 173 20.39 7.60 -4.48
C LEU A 173 20.03 7.13 -5.90
N GLU A 174 20.74 6.12 -6.38
CA GLU A 174 20.38 5.44 -7.63
C GLU A 174 19.04 4.71 -7.47
N THR A 175 18.27 4.65 -8.54
CA THR A 175 16.97 3.97 -8.55
C THR A 175 17.14 2.48 -8.79
N PHE A 176 16.85 1.67 -7.76
CA PHE A 176 16.77 0.21 -7.89
C PHE A 176 15.32 -0.18 -8.28
N TYR A 177 15.12 -0.69 -9.49
CA TYR A 177 13.81 -1.13 -10.03
C TYR A 177 13.64 -2.65 -9.96
#